data_AF-A0AAU4C9J1-F1
#
_entry.id   AF-A0AAU4C9J1-F1
#
_cell.length_a   1.000
_cell.length_b   1.000
_cell.length_c   1.000
_cell.angle_alpha   90.00
_cell.angle_beta   90.00
_cell.angle_gamma   90.00
#
_symmetry.space_group_name_H-M   'P 1'
#
loop_
_entity.id
_entity.type
_entity.pdbx_description
1 polymer ?
#
loop_
_entity_poly.entity_id
_entity_poly.type
_entity_poly.pdbx_seq_one_letter_code
_entity_poly.pdbx_strand_id
1 'polypeptide(L)'
;MKEAIDALAAIEDDETCAKAISVILEDWPGLHAQLRSMRQDRVKRLKDSGLTWKRIGSLLGRKGVTAARAQQIATGQRGEINRPVRKTSEVSPPGD
;
A
#
# COMPACT_ATOMS: atom_id res chain seq x y z
N MET A 1 11.76 -3.43 -3.52
CA MET A 1 11.21 -2.70 -4.68
C MET A 1 12.26 -2.46 -5.75
N LYS A 2 13.43 -1.86 -5.43
CA LYS A 2 14.50 -1.65 -6.43
C LYS A 2 14.91 -2.94 -7.14
N GLU A 3 15.22 -4.00 -6.38
CA GLU A 3 15.53 -5.33 -6.94
C GLU A 3 14.44 -5.90 -7.87
N ALA A 4 13.17 -5.74 -7.50
CA ALA A 4 12.06 -6.24 -8.32
C ALA A 4 11.89 -5.43 -9.61
N ILE A 5 12.13 -4.11 -9.56
CA ILE A 5 12.12 -3.25 -10.74
C ILE A 5 13.30 -3.57 -11.65
N ASP A 6 14.47 -3.84 -11.07
CA ASP A 6 15.68 -4.19 -11.83
C ASP A 6 15.53 -5.56 -12.52
N ALA A 7 14.91 -6.53 -11.85
CA ALA A 7 14.59 -7.82 -12.44
C ALA A 7 13.63 -7.70 -13.64
N LEU A 8 12.65 -6.80 -13.58
CA LEU A 8 11.75 -6.53 -14.70
C LEU A 8 12.49 -5.80 -15.83
N ALA A 9 13.32 -4.82 -15.51
CA ALA A 9 14.09 -4.06 -16.49
C ALA A 9 15.17 -4.90 -17.20
N ALA A 10 15.56 -6.04 -16.63
CA ALA A 10 16.49 -6.99 -17.24
C ALA A 10 15.83 -7.93 -18.26
N ILE A 11 14.50 -7.91 -18.40
CA ILE A 11 13.79 -8.68 -19.43
C ILE A 11 13.97 -7.94 -20.76
N GLU A 12 14.72 -8.53 -21.70
CA GLU A 12 15.01 -7.92 -23.01
C GLU A 12 13.80 -7.93 -23.96
N ASP A 13 12.91 -8.92 -23.83
CA ASP A 13 11.69 -9.00 -24.64
C ASP A 13 10.60 -8.09 -24.08
N ASP A 14 10.27 -7.04 -24.83
CA ASP A 14 9.29 -6.03 -24.44
C ASP A 14 7.90 -6.63 -24.18
N GLU A 15 7.48 -7.63 -24.96
CA GLU A 15 6.17 -8.25 -24.78
C GLU A 15 6.08 -9.02 -23.45
N THR A 16 7.09 -9.83 -23.15
CA THR A 16 7.21 -10.56 -21.88
C THR A 16 7.34 -9.60 -20.70
N CYS A 17 8.13 -8.53 -20.84
CA CYS A 17 8.30 -7.52 -19.81
C CYS A 17 6.98 -6.81 -19.50
N ALA A 18 6.26 -6.36 -20.53
CA ALA A 18 4.96 -5.70 -20.37
C ALA A 18 3.93 -6.61 -19.69
N LYS A 19 3.87 -7.90 -20.08
CA LYS A 19 2.98 -8.89 -19.42
C LYS A 19 3.32 -9.05 -17.94
N ALA A 20 4.60 -9.21 -17.60
CA ALA A 20 5.03 -9.37 -16.22
C ALA A 20 4.73 -8.13 -15.37
N ILE A 21 4.96 -6.92 -15.91
CA ILE A 21 4.62 -5.67 -15.24
C ILE A 21 3.11 -5.58 -14.99
N SER A 22 2.27 -5.90 -15.99
CA SER A 22 0.81 -5.82 -15.85
C SER A 22 0.29 -6.71 -14.72
N VAL A 23 0.75 -7.96 -14.63
CA VAL A 23 0.34 -8.87 -13.53
C VAL A 23 0.69 -8.28 -12.16
N ILE A 24 1.91 -7.72 -12.01
CA ILE A 24 2.32 -7.10 -10.74
C ILE A 24 1.45 -5.89 -10.42
N LEU A 25 1.09 -5.08 -11.41
CA LEU A 25 0.22 -3.91 -11.23
C LEU A 25 -1.22 -4.29 -10.87
N GLU A 26 -1.73 -5.39 -11.43
CA GLU A 26 -3.05 -5.95 -11.09
C GLU A 26 -3.10 -6.46 -9.65
N ASP A 27 -2.03 -7.13 -9.19
CA ASP A 27 -1.93 -7.65 -7.83
C ASP A 27 -1.57 -6.57 -6.79
N TRP A 28 -0.99 -5.45 -7.23
CA TRP A 28 -0.47 -4.41 -6.36
C TRP A 28 -1.49 -3.90 -5.32
N PRO A 29 -2.77 -3.64 -5.62
CA PRO A 29 -3.74 -3.24 -4.62
C PRO A 29 -3.88 -4.25 -3.46
N GLY A 30 -3.86 -5.54 -3.77
CA GLY A 30 -3.92 -6.64 -2.79
C GLY A 30 -2.64 -6.73 -1.97
N LEU A 31 -1.49 -6.79 -2.63
CA LEU A 31 -0.17 -6.81 -1.99
C LEU A 31 0.06 -5.59 -1.10
N HIS A 32 -0.32 -4.40 -1.57
CA HIS A 32 -0.23 -3.16 -0.81
C HIS A 32 -1.14 -3.17 0.42
N ALA A 33 -2.36 -3.71 0.30
CA ALA A 33 -3.26 -3.88 1.45
C ALA A 33 -2.65 -4.83 2.50
N GLN A 34 -2.09 -5.96 2.07
CA GLN A 34 -1.42 -6.92 2.95
C GLN A 34 -0.22 -6.30 3.66
N LEU A 35 0.67 -5.62 2.93
CA LEU A 35 1.81 -4.90 3.51
C LEU A 35 1.38 -3.84 4.52
N ARG A 36 0.28 -3.12 4.24
CA ARG A 36 -0.27 -2.13 5.19
C ARG A 36 -0.76 -2.80 6.47
N SER A 37 -1.49 -3.91 6.36
CA SER A 37 -1.98 -4.67 7.52
C SER A 37 -0.82 -5.20 8.36
N MET A 38 0.18 -5.82 7.73
CA MET A 38 1.39 -6.26 8.41
C MET A 38 2.10 -5.10 9.13
N ARG A 39 2.23 -3.94 8.46
CA ARG A 39 2.85 -2.76 9.08
C ARG A 39 2.07 -2.30 10.31
N GLN A 40 0.74 -2.24 10.23
CA GLN A 40 -0.13 -1.87 11.35
C GLN A 40 0.10 -2.81 12.54
N ASP A 41 0.07 -4.12 12.32
CA ASP A 41 0.26 -5.12 13.37
C ASP A 41 1.64 -5.01 14.04
N ARG A 42 2.69 -4.78 13.25
CA ARG A 42 4.05 -4.60 13.79
C ARG A 42 4.16 -3.32 14.61
N VAL A 43 3.56 -2.22 14.16
CA VAL A 43 3.54 -0.95 14.90
C VAL A 43 2.77 -1.11 16.21
N LYS A 44 1.64 -1.83 16.21
CA LYS A 44 0.88 -2.14 17.43
C LYS A 44 1.73 -2.95 18.41
N ARG A 45 2.38 -4.02 17.96
CA ARG A 45 3.27 -4.85 18.81
C ARG A 45 4.44 -4.05 19.40
N LEU A 46 5.05 -3.15 18.63
CA LEU A 46 6.09 -2.24 19.14
C LEU A 46 5.56 -1.32 20.24
N LYS A 47 4.31 -0.86 20.09
CA LYS A 47 3.67 -0.05 21.13
C LYS A 47 3.39 -0.88 22.38
N ASP A 48 2.87 -2.10 22.21
CA ASP A 48 2.54 -3.02 23.29
C ASP A 48 3.79 -3.47 24.06
N SER A 49 4.95 -3.55 23.39
CA SER A 49 6.24 -3.81 24.04
C SER A 49 6.86 -2.59 24.75
N GLY A 50 6.10 -1.50 24.90
CA GLY A 50 6.50 -0.33 25.70
C GLY A 50 7.22 0.79 24.94
N LEU A 51 7.43 0.69 23.62
CA LEU A 51 8.07 1.79 22.89
C LEU A 51 7.19 3.04 22.84
N THR A 52 7.82 4.21 22.87
CA THR A 52 7.15 5.49 22.67
C THR A 52 6.84 5.73 21.19
N TRP A 53 5.78 6.45 20.90
CA TRP A 53 5.42 6.81 19.52
C TRP A 53 6.53 7.56 18.79
N LYS A 54 7.31 8.39 19.51
CA LYS A 54 8.48 9.08 18.96
C LYS A 54 9.53 8.07 18.49
N ARG A 55 9.88 7.09 19.33
CA ARG A 55 10.86 6.06 18.97
C ARG A 55 10.37 5.18 17.83
N ILE A 56 9.11 4.75 17.88
CA ILE A 56 8.48 3.99 16.79
C ILE A 56 8.54 4.80 15.49
N GLY A 57 8.16 6.09 15.52
CA GLY A 57 8.25 6.98 14.37
C GLY A 57 9.65 7.03 13.76
N SER A 58 10.69 7.17 14.59
CA SER A 58 12.09 7.17 14.13
C SER A 58 12.53 5.84 13.50
N LEU A 59 11.93 4.70 13.86
CA LEU A 59 12.24 3.39 13.29
C LEU A 59 11.56 3.16 11.92
N LEU A 60 10.48 3.89 11.61
CA LEU A 60 9.65 3.61 10.45
C LEU A 60 10.10 4.39 9.21
N GLY A 61 10.61 3.66 8.21
CA GLY A 61 11.06 4.23 6.93
C GLY A 61 12.47 4.82 7.02
N ARG A 62 13.04 5.19 5.87
CA ARG A 62 14.47 5.62 5.81
C ARG A 62 14.77 6.92 6.56
N LYS A 63 13.79 7.82 6.66
CA LYS A 63 13.92 9.12 7.36
C LYS A 63 13.09 9.18 8.65
N GLY A 64 12.49 8.06 9.07
CA GLY A 64 11.46 8.05 10.09
C GLY A 64 10.14 8.67 9.63
N VAL A 65 9.13 8.61 10.50
CA VAL A 65 7.87 9.35 10.42
C VAL A 65 7.61 10.06 11.75
N THR A 66 6.67 11.00 11.77
CA THR A 66 6.26 11.66 13.01
C THR A 66 5.57 10.68 13.98
N ALA A 67 5.60 11.00 15.28
CA ALA A 67 4.90 10.21 16.30
C ALA A 67 3.40 10.08 16.02
N ALA A 68 2.76 11.17 15.60
CA ALA A 68 1.36 11.18 15.20
C ALA A 68 1.10 10.22 14.02
N ARG A 69 2.02 10.17 13.04
CA ARG A 69 1.90 9.24 11.92
C ARG A 69 2.03 7.79 12.36
N ALA A 70 2.94 7.49 13.29
CA ALA A 70 3.06 6.15 13.88
C ALA A 70 1.77 5.72 14.59
N GLN A 71 1.14 6.62 15.34
CA GLN A 71 -0.15 6.36 15.99
C GLN A 71 -1.27 6.07 14.98
N GLN A 72 -1.40 6.88 13.92
CA GLN A 72 -2.37 6.65 12.84
C GLN A 72 -2.19 5.30 12.15
N ILE A 73 -0.94 4.86 12.00
CA ILE A 73 -0.65 3.53 11.42
C ILE A 73 -1.16 2.43 12.37
N ALA A 74 -0.93 2.55 13.67
CA ALA A 74 -1.36 1.56 14.66
C ALA A 74 -2.89 1.40 14.70
N THR A 75 -3.62 2.51 14.55
CA THR A 75 -5.10 2.53 14.57
C THR A 75 -5.72 2.19 13.22
N GLY A 76 -4.92 1.91 12.20
CA GLY A 76 -5.40 1.63 10.84
C GLY A 76 -5.97 2.85 10.12
N GLN A 77 -5.93 4.04 10.74
CA GLN A 77 -6.40 5.28 10.15
C GLN A 77 -5.64 5.55 8.84
N ARG A 78 -6.42 5.73 7.77
CA ARG A 78 -5.92 6.26 6.51
C ARG A 78 -6.02 7.78 6.66
N GLY A 79 -4.98 8.53 6.30
CA GLY A 79 -5.20 9.94 6.00
C GLY A 79 -6.26 9.99 4.91
N GLU A 80 -7.22 10.91 4.98
CA GLU A 80 -8.31 11.01 4.03
C GLU A 80 -7.77 11.02 2.61
N ILE A 81 -7.83 9.86 1.94
CA ILE A 81 -7.58 9.78 0.51
C ILE A 81 -8.94 10.07 -0.08
N ASN A 82 -9.09 11.29 -0.62
CA ASN A 82 -10.14 11.66 -1.56
C ASN A 82 -10.18 10.60 -2.67
N ARG A 83 -10.96 9.54 -2.46
CA ARG A 83 -11.31 8.57 -3.49
C ARG A 83 -12.61 9.11 -4.09
N PRO A 84 -12.59 9.67 -5.31
CA PRO A 84 -13.84 10.04 -5.96
C PRO A 84 -14.72 8.79 -6.06
N VAL A 85 -15.91 8.86 -5.48
CA VAL A 85 -16.92 7.82 -5.58
C VAL A 85 -17.29 7.71 -7.06
N ARG A 86 -16.99 6.59 -7.71
CA ARG A 86 -17.58 6.29 -9.03
C ARG A 86 -19.09 6.20 -8.82
N LYS A 87 -19.84 7.20 -9.27
CA LYS A 87 -21.28 7.06 -9.49
C LYS A 87 -21.44 6.08 -10.64
N THR A 88 -21.88 4.87 -10.34
CA THR A 88 -22.42 3.94 -11.34
C THR A 88 -23.71 4.54 -11.88
N SER A 89 -23.68 5.01 -13.11
CA SER A 89 -24.89 5.35 -13.88
C SER A 89 -25.65 4.06 -14.18
N GLU A 90 -26.91 4.00 -13.75
CA GLU A 90 -27.87 2.97 -14.17
C GLU A 90 -27.93 2.88 -15.70
N VAL A 91 -27.76 1.66 -16.22
CA VAL A 91 -28.13 1.32 -17.60
C VAL A 91 -29.53 0.74 -17.53
N SER A 92 -30.53 1.49 -17.99
CA SER A 92 -31.89 0.97 -18.20
C SER A 92 -31.91 -0.01 -19.39
N PRO A 93 -32.68 -1.12 -19.34
CA PRO A 93 -32.80 -2.05 -20.45
C PRO A 93 -33.73 -1.51 -21.55
N PRO A 94 -33.63 -2.02 -22.80
CA PRO A 94 -34.50 -1.60 -23.90
C PRO A 94 -35.91 -2.18 -23.70
N GLY A 95 -36.93 -1.35 -23.94
CA GLY A 95 -38.32 -1.77 -24.08
C GLY A 95 -38.64 -2.12 -25.55
N ASP A 96 -39.50 -3.13 -25.70
CA ASP A 96 -39.91 -3.90 -26.89
C ASP A 96 -39.87 -3.24 -28.29
#